data_AF-A0A952FCL9-F1
#
_entry.id   AF-A0A952FCL9-F1
#
_cell.length_a   1.000
_cell.length_b   1.000
_cell.length_c   1.000
_cell.angle_alpha   90.00
_cell.angle_beta   90.00
_cell.angle_gamma   90.00
#
_symmetry.space_group_name_H-M   'P 1'
#
loop_
_entity.id
_entity.type
_entity.pdbx_description
1 polymer ?
#
loop_
_entity_poly.entity_id
_entity_poly.type
_entity_poly.pdbx_seq_one_letter_code
_entity_poly.pdbx_strand_id
1 'polypeptide(L)' 'IVMMTNGPAATIGEVLRVELPRPRSRVALAEDIRYLGYRKAVIDFLYTRQGHVEKAA' A
#
# COMPACT_ATOMS: atom_id res chain seq x y z
N ILE A 1 0.32 3.16 6.73
CA ILE A 1 -0.63 3.20 5.62
C ILE A 1 -1.71 2.19 5.95
N VAL A 2 -2.96 2.61 6.00
CA VAL A 2 -4.08 1.68 6.14
C VAL A 2 -4.54 1.33 4.72
N MET A 3 -4.43 0.06 4.36
CA MET A 3 -4.81 -0.46 3.04
C MET A 3 -6.23 -1.03 3.15
N MET A 4 -7.15 -0.46 2.38
CA MET A 4 -8.59 -0.79 2.44
C MET A 4 -8.95 -1.81 1.36
N THR A 5 -10.00 -2.61 1.60
CA THR A 5 -10.63 -3.41 0.54
C THR A 5 -11.45 -2.53 -0.40
N ASN A 6 -11.82 -3.05 -1.57
CA ASN A 6 -12.62 -2.31 -2.56
C ASN A 6 -14.13 -2.40 -2.27
N GLY A 7 -14.91 -1.45 -2.80
CA GLY A 7 -16.37 -1.46 -2.78
C GLY A 7 -17.04 -0.63 -1.67
N PRO A 8 -18.36 -0.44 -1.72
CA PRO A 8 -19.12 0.42 -0.79
C PRO A 8 -19.13 -0.09 0.66
N ALA A 9 -18.87 -1.38 0.87
CA ALA A 9 -18.68 -2.01 2.19
C ALA A 9 -17.20 -2.24 2.53
N ALA A 10 -16.31 -1.35 2.06
CA ALA A 10 -14.87 -1.47 2.27
C ALA A 10 -14.51 -1.59 3.76
N THR A 11 -13.62 -2.54 4.05
CA THR A 11 -13.07 -2.79 5.38
C THR A 11 -11.54 -2.62 5.36
N ILE A 12 -10.91 -2.65 6.53
CA ILE A 12 -9.44 -2.63 6.61
C ILE A 12 -8.93 -3.98 6.11
N GLY A 13 -8.16 -3.96 5.02
CA GLY A 13 -7.51 -5.16 4.49
C GLY A 13 -6.19 -5.45 5.19
N GLU A 14 -5.34 -4.44 5.34
CA GLU A 14 -4.03 -4.57 5.99
C GLU A 14 -3.54 -3.21 6.51
N VAL A 15 -2.72 -3.21 7.56
CA VAL A 15 -2.07 -2.00 8.09
C VAL A 15 -0.57 -2.11 7.92
N LEU A 16 0.00 -1.32 7.01
CA LEU A 16 1.44 -1.23 6.79
C LEU A 16 2.05 -0.15 7.69
N ARG A 17 2.85 -0.54 8.67
CA ARG A 17 3.61 0.40 9.52
C ARG A 17 4.79 0.99 8.74
N VAL A 18 4.89 2.32 8.72
CA VAL A 18 5.94 3.05 7.97
C VAL A 18 6.74 3.91 8.94
N GLU A 19 8.02 3.58 9.11
CA GLU A 19 8.91 4.23 10.09
C GLU A 19 9.85 5.27 9.45
N LEU A 20 9.50 5.75 8.25
CA LEU A 20 10.23 6.83 7.60
C LEU A 20 9.97 8.16 8.34
N PRO A 21 11.02 8.83 8.87
CA PRO A 21 10.86 10.10 9.57
C PRO A 21 10.32 11.18 8.63
N ARG A 22 9.75 12.25 9.21
CA ARG A 22 9.33 13.44 8.46
C ARG A 22 10.26 14.62 8.79
N PRO A 23 10.55 15.52 7.84
CA PRO A 23 10.04 15.60 6.46
C PRO A 23 10.70 14.58 5.51
N ARG A 24 9.96 14.17 4.45
CA ARG A 24 10.43 13.18 3.46
C ARG A 24 10.73 13.87 2.13
N SER A 25 11.97 13.75 1.65
CA SER A 25 12.35 14.19 0.31
C SER A 25 12.27 13.03 -0.68
N ARG A 26 11.51 13.21 -1.76
CA ARG A 26 11.31 12.17 -2.77
C ARG A 26 12.63 11.72 -3.42
N VAL A 27 13.51 12.66 -3.74
CA VAL A 27 14.79 12.37 -4.40
C VAL A 27 15.72 11.63 -3.43
N ALA A 28 15.78 12.06 -2.17
CA ALA A 28 16.62 11.42 -1.17
C ALA A 28 16.19 9.98 -0.83
N LEU A 29 14.90 9.67 -0.98
CA LEU A 29 14.35 8.34 -0.69
C LEU A 29 14.32 7.40 -1.90
N ALA A 30 14.73 7.86 -3.09
CA ALA A 30 14.62 7.08 -4.33
C ALA A 30 15.34 5.72 -4.23
N GLU A 31 16.46 5.67 -3.50
CA GLU A 31 17.30 4.48 -3.30
C GLU A 31 17.24 3.92 -1.86
N ASP A 32 16.41 4.49 -0.96
CA ASP A 32 16.26 3.97 0.40
C ASP A 32 15.55 2.60 0.36
N ILE A 33 16.22 1.56 0.84
CA ILE A 33 15.74 0.17 0.83
C ILE A 33 14.40 0.01 1.58
N ARG A 34 14.19 0.74 2.68
CA ARG A 34 12.93 0.69 3.44
C ARG A 34 11.82 1.32 2.61
N TYR A 35 12.09 2.46 1.96
CA TYR A 35 11.12 3.09 1.07
C TYR A 35 10.73 2.16 -0.09
N LEU A 36 11.72 1.53 -0.74
CA LEU A 36 11.49 0.55 -1.81
C LEU A 36 10.66 -0.64 -1.33
N GLY A 37 10.95 -1.16 -0.13
CA GLY A 37 10.17 -2.23 0.50
C GLY A 37 8.72 -1.84 0.77
N TYR A 38 8.48 -0.67 1.37
CA TYR A 38 7.12 -0.16 1.58
C TYR A 38 6.37 0.05 0.26
N ARG A 39 7.05 0.60 -0.76
CA ARG A 39 6.46 0.78 -2.09
C ARG A 39 6.05 -0.57 -2.70
N LYS A 40 6.93 -1.57 -2.64
CA LYS A 40 6.61 -2.92 -3.13
C LYS A 40 5.39 -3.50 -2.43
N ALA A 41 5.34 -3.45 -1.09
CA ALA A 41 4.21 -3.99 -0.32
C ALA A 41 2.87 -3.36 -0.72
N VAL A 42 2.84 -2.03 -0.91
CA VAL A 42 1.62 -1.33 -1.36
C VAL A 42 1.22 -1.77 -2.77
N ILE A 43 2.19 -1.87 -3.69
CA ILE A 43 1.93 -2.27 -5.07
C ILE A 43 1.43 -3.73 -5.15
N ASP A 44 2.04 -4.64 -4.40
CA ASP A 44 1.63 -6.04 -4.31
C ASP A 44 0.20 -6.18 -3.78
N PHE A 45 -0.15 -5.42 -2.74
CA PHE A 45 -1.50 -5.39 -2.19
C PHE A 45 -2.52 -4.95 -3.25
N LEU A 46 -2.22 -3.87 -3.98
CA LEU A 46 -3.10 -3.35 -5.03
C LEU A 46 -3.28 -4.37 -6.17
N TYR A 47 -2.21 -4.98 -6.66
CA TYR A 47 -2.28 -5.97 -7.75
C TYR A 47 -3.00 -7.26 -7.35
N THR A 48 -2.75 -7.76 -6.15
CA THR A 48 -3.40 -9.00 -5.65
C THR A 48 -4.91 -8.84 -5.55
N ARG A 49 -5.42 -7.63 -5.33
CA ARG A 49 -6.86 -7.36 -5.13
C ARG A 49 -7.56 -6.81 -6.37
N GLN A 50 -6.84 -6.27 -7.36
CA GLN A 50 -7.41 -5.86 -8.65
C GLN A 50 -8.07 -7.05 -9.41
N GLY A 51 -7.66 -8.29 -9.14
CA GLY A 51 -8.28 -9.49 -9.72
C GLY A 51 -9.56 -10.01 -9.05
N HIS A 52 -9.97 -9.46 -7.90
CA HIS A 52 -11.06 -10.03 -7.07
C HIS A 52 -12.30 -9.12 -6.92
N VAL A 53 -12.42 -8.05 -7.72
CA VAL A 53 -13.52 -7.06 -7.54
C VAL A 53 -14.81 -7.44 -8.27
N GLU A 54 -14.80 -8.35 -9.24
CA GLU A 54 -16.02 -8.61 -10.05
C GLU A 54 -16.92 -9.78 -9.60
N LYS A 55 -16.55 -10.57 -8.59
CA LYS A 55 -17.38 -11.76 -8.20
C LYS A 55 -18.24 -11.60 -6.95
N ALA A 56 -18.65 -10.37 -6.63
CA ALA A 56 -19.66 -10.14 -5.61
C ALA A 56 -20.52 -8.91 -5.96
N ALA A 57 -21.23 -8.99 -7.07
CA ALA A 57 -22.43 -8.20 -7.35
C ALA A 57 -23.44 -9.08 -8.09
#